data_AF-A0A8T0FZN0-F1
#
_entry.id   AF-A0A8T0FZN0-F1
#
_cell.length_a   1.000
_cell.length_b   1.000
_cell.length_c   1.000
_cell.angle_alpha   90.00
_cell.angle_beta   90.00
_cell.angle_gamma   90.00
#
_symmetry.space_group_name_H-M   'P 1'
#
loop_
_entity.id
_entity.type
_entity.pdbx_description
1 polymer ?
#
loop_
_entity_poly.entity_id
_entity_poly.type
_entity_poly.pdbx_seq_one_letter_code
_entity_poly.pdbx_strand_id
1 'polypeptide(L)' 'MIQIIEACERHFNDGYRTIFYNESTGETLSAPLKKPRLNENAVPSIFPGWPTILSSSTSSNSRESPLKKRQRLEQVQI' A
#
# COMPACT_ATOMS: atom_id res chain seq x y z
N MET A 1 -20.77 24.17 -3.32
CA MET A 1 -20.70 23.33 -4.53
C MET A 1 -19.85 22.12 -4.21
N ILE A 2 -20.44 20.92 -4.19
CA ILE A 2 -19.66 19.68 -4.09
C ILE A 2 -19.21 19.38 -5.51
N GLN A 3 -17.92 19.49 -5.76
CA GLN A 3 -17.33 19.12 -7.05
C GLN A 3 -17.19 17.59 -7.05
N ILE A 4 -17.97 16.92 -7.89
CA ILE A 4 -17.84 15.47 -8.08
C ILE A 4 -16.58 15.26 -8.93
N ILE A 5 -15.51 14.78 -8.31
CA ILE A 5 -14.25 14.46 -8.97
C ILE A 5 -14.26 12.96 -9.23
N GLU A 6 -14.36 12.56 -10.49
CA GLU A 6 -14.19 11.16 -10.88
C GLU A 6 -12.69 10.82 -10.91
N ALA A 7 -12.26 9.89 -10.06
CA ALA A 7 -10.91 9.34 -10.05
C ALA A 7 -10.95 7.90 -10.59
N CYS A 8 -10.16 7.59 -11.62
CA CYS A 8 -10.01 6.21 -12.08
C CYS A 8 -9.17 5.37 -11.08
N GLU A 9 -9.31 4.06 -11.14
CA GLU A 9 -8.68 3.03 -10.30
C GLU A 9 -7.15 3.15 -10.19
N ARG A 10 -6.50 3.81 -11.17
CA ARG A 10 -5.06 4.08 -11.20
C ARG A 10 -4.60 5.11 -10.16
N HIS A 11 -5.52 5.85 -9.55
CA HIS A 11 -5.19 6.84 -8.52
C HIS A 11 -5.09 6.23 -7.11
N PHE A 12 -5.37 4.93 -6.98
CA PHE A 12 -5.41 4.21 -5.72
C PHE A 12 -4.32 3.15 -5.69
N ASN A 13 -3.57 3.09 -4.59
CA ASN A 13 -2.49 2.12 -4.41
C ASN A 13 -3.00 0.76 -3.88
N ASP A 14 -4.24 0.72 -3.42
CA ASP A 14 -4.79 -0.39 -2.65
C ASP A 14 -6.13 -0.86 -3.25
N GLY A 15 -6.35 -2.17 -3.25
CA GLY A 15 -7.73 -2.68 -3.35
C GLY A 15 -8.07 -3.73 -4.40
N TYR A 16 -7.11 -4.48 -4.97
CA TYR A 16 -7.48 -5.47 -6.00
C TYR A 16 -6.97 -6.88 -5.78
N ARG A 17 -6.48 -7.24 -4.59
CA ARG A 17 -5.98 -8.61 -4.34
C ARG A 17 -6.87 -9.35 -3.35
N THR A 18 -7.34 -10.53 -3.74
CA THR A 18 -7.90 -11.50 -2.78
C THR A 18 -6.75 -12.25 -2.15
N ILE A 19 -6.77 -12.34 -0.82
CA ILE A 19 -5.83 -13.12 -0.05
C ILE A 19 -6.56 -14.41 0.36
N PHE A 20 -6.00 -15.56 -0.03
CA PHE A 20 -6.49 -16.87 0.38
C PHE A 20 -5.40 -17.58 1.16
N TYR A 21 -5.72 -18.01 2.38
CA TYR A 21 -4.81 -18.81 3.19
C TYR A 21 -5.13 -20.29 2.99
N ASN A 22 -4.13 -21.06 2.58
CA ASN A 22 -4.23 -22.51 2.52
C ASN A 22 -3.63 -23.11 3.80
N GLU A 23 -4.49 -23.55 4.71
CA GLU A 23 -4.07 -24.14 6.00
C GLU A 23 -3.25 -25.43 5.81
N SER A 24 -3.50 -26.18 4.73
CA SER A 24 -2.82 -27.46 4.50
C SER A 24 -1.38 -27.31 4.00
N THR A 25 -1.06 -26.23 3.29
CA THR A 25 0.30 -25.95 2.81
C THR A 25 0.99 -24.86 3.64
N GLY A 26 0.24 -24.13 4.46
CA GLY A 26 0.72 -22.96 5.21
C GLY A 26 0.96 -21.73 4.33
N GLU A 27 0.59 -21.78 3.05
CA GLU A 27 0.86 -20.72 2.09
C GLU A 27 -0.29 -19.71 2.00
N THR A 28 0.06 -18.45 1.82
CA THR A 28 -0.89 -17.38 1.52
C THR A 28 -0.82 -17.03 0.04
N LEU A 29 -1.89 -17.32 -0.69
CA LEU A 29 -2.02 -16.99 -2.10
C LEU A 29 -2.65 -15.61 -2.25
N SER A 30 -2.07 -14.78 -3.13
CA SER A 30 -2.66 -13.49 -3.51
C SER A 30 -2.92 -13.47 -5.01
N ALA A 31 -4.14 -13.09 -5.41
CA ALA A 31 -4.52 -13.01 -6.82
C ALA A 31 -5.29 -11.71 -7.09
N PRO A 32 -5.13 -11.10 -8.28
CA PRO A 32 -5.90 -9.93 -8.66
C PRO A 32 -7.38 -10.29 -8.88
N LEU A 33 -8.31 -9.43 -8.44
CA LEU A 33 -9.74 -9.58 -8.70
C LEU A 33 -10.07 -9.36 -10.18
N LYS A 34 -10.96 -10.19 -10.73
CA LYS A 34 -11.51 -10.00 -12.09
C LYS A 34 -12.29 -8.68 -12.23
N LYS A 35 -12.96 -8.24 -11.17
CA LYS A 35 -13.62 -6.94 -11.08
C LYS A 35 -13.08 -6.19 -9.87
N PRO A 36 -12.16 -5.24 -10.08
CA PRO A 36 -11.62 -4.43 -8.98
C PRO A 36 -12.75 -3.65 -8.30
N ARG A 37 -12.81 -3.68 -6.97
CA ARG A 37 -13.73 -2.88 -6.17
C ARG A 37 -12.93 -2.06 -5.19
N LEU A 38 -13.25 -0.78 -5.11
CA LEU A 38 -12.60 0.10 -4.16
C LEU A 38 -13.12 -0.19 -2.75
N ASN A 39 -12.26 -0.11 -1.74
CA ASN A 39 -12.71 -0.16 -0.34
C ASN A 39 -13.60 1.05 -0.05
N GLU A 40 -14.58 0.90 0.85
CA GLU A 40 -15.58 1.94 1.14
C GLU A 40 -14.98 3.28 1.58
N ASN A 41 -13.78 3.26 2.19
CA ASN A 41 -13.05 4.43 2.67
C ASN A 41 -11.72 4.66 1.92
N ALA A 42 -11.58 4.09 0.72
CA ALA A 42 -10.36 4.27 -0.06
C ALA A 42 -10.21 5.72 -0.51
N VAL A 43 -9.02 6.27 -0.28
CA VAL A 43 -8.65 7.64 -0.66
C VAL A 43 -7.60 7.56 -1.77
N PRO A 44 -7.73 8.35 -2.85
CA PRO A 44 -6.72 8.37 -3.90
C PRO A 44 -5.41 8.90 -3.31
N SER A 45 -4.32 8.25 -3.68
CA SER A 45 -2.99 8.55 -3.16
C SER A 45 -1.96 8.78 -4.26
N ILE A 46 -2.35 8.65 -5.53
CA ILE A 46 -1.49 8.87 -6.69
C ILE A 46 -2.05 10.07 -7.45
N PHE A 47 -1.24 11.13 -7.61
CA PHE A 47 -1.66 12.40 -8.20
C PHE A 47 -0.80 12.73 -9.43
N PRO A 48 -1.26 12.43 -10.66
CA PRO A 48 -0.48 12.71 -11.87
C PRO A 48 -0.27 14.22 -12.05
N GLY A 49 0.94 14.62 -12.42
CA GLY A 49 1.32 16.04 -12.59
C GLY A 49 1.68 16.77 -11.30
N TRP A 50 1.63 16.09 -10.15
CA TRP A 50 2.06 16.64 -8.86
C TRP A 50 3.41 16.03 -8.44
N PRO A 51 4.18 16.72 -7.57
CA PRO A 51 5.41 16.17 -7.02
C PRO A 51 5.22 14.77 -6.42
N THR A 52 6.10 13.84 -6.74
CA THR A 52 6.03 12.44 -6.27
C THR A 52 5.98 12.33 -4.75
N ILE A 53 6.56 13.29 -4.02
CA ILE A 53 6.51 13.34 -2.54
C ILE A 53 5.08 13.45 -1.98
N LEU A 54 4.14 13.98 -2.77
CA LEU A 54 2.73 14.11 -2.39
C LEU A 54 1.91 12.88 -2.83
N SER A 55 2.47 12.05 -3.70
CA SER A 55 1.89 10.77 -4.08
C SER A 55 2.39 9.67 -3.15
N SER A 56 1.48 9.02 -2.44
CA SER A 56 1.79 7.98 -1.46
C SER A 56 2.11 6.62 -2.09
N SER A 57 2.30 6.55 -3.42
CA SER A 57 2.75 5.34 -4.14
C SER A 57 4.07 4.80 -3.59
N THR A 58 4.91 5.69 -3.06
CA THR A 58 6.16 5.37 -2.37
C THR A 58 5.94 5.39 -0.87
N SER A 59 5.43 4.29 -0.32
CA SER A 59 5.47 3.98 1.12
C SER A 59 6.90 3.78 1.67
N SER A 60 7.93 4.30 1.00
CA SER A 60 9.35 4.10 1.29
C SER A 60 9.96 5.20 2.15
N ASN A 61 9.27 6.32 2.40
CA ASN A 61 9.74 7.36 3.34
C ASN A 61 9.27 7.12 4.79
N SER A 62 9.08 5.85 5.17
CA SER A 62 8.94 5.51 6.59
C SER A 62 10.26 5.85 7.27
N ARG A 63 10.24 6.82 8.20
CA ARG A 63 11.34 6.94 9.17
C ARG A 63 11.51 5.60 9.85
N GLU A 64 12.75 5.16 10.00
CA GLU A 64 13.05 3.94 10.74
C GLU A 64 12.47 4.08 12.16
N SER A 65 11.63 3.13 12.57
CA SER A 65 11.12 3.12 13.95
C SER A 65 12.30 2.99 14.92
N PRO A 66 12.26 3.62 16.10
CA PRO A 66 13.35 3.52 17.08
C PRO A 66 13.77 2.08 17.40
N LEU A 67 12.81 1.14 17.41
CA LEU A 67 13.08 -0.28 17.68
C LEU A 67 13.93 -0.94 16.58
N LYS A 68 13.56 -0.77 15.31
CA LYS A 68 14.32 -1.26 14.15
C LYS A 68 15.74 -0.68 14.13
N LYS A 69 15.89 0.61 14.48
CA LYS A 69 17.19 1.27 14.58
C LYS A 69 18.10 0.60 15.63
N ARG A 70 17.55 0.25 16.80
CA ARG A 70 18.30 -0.43 17.87
C ARG A 70 18.78 -1.82 17.43
N GLN A 71 17.87 -2.65 16.91
CA GLN A 71 18.20 -3.99 16.43
C GLN A 71 19.30 -3.98 15.36
N ARG A 72 19.24 -3.02 14.42
CA ARG A 72 20.28 -2.88 13.39
C ARG A 72 21.65 -2.55 13.97
N LEU A 73 21.70 -1.69 14.99
CA LEU A 73 22.96 -1.33 15.65
C LEU A 73 23.56 -2.51 16.44
N GLU A 74 22.71 -3.30 17.09
CA GLU A 74 23.13 -4.51 17.83
C GLU A 74 23.72 -5.59 16.90
N GLN A 75 23.14 -5.78 15.71
CA GLN A 75 23.64 -6.74 14.71
C GLN A 75 25.00 -6.37 14.11
N VAL A 76 25.37 -5.09 14.10
CA VAL A 76 26.63 -4.61 13.52
C VAL A 76 27.82 -4.79 14.49
N GLN A 77 27.57 -5.07 15.77
CA GLN A 77 28.60 -5.26 16.79
C GLN A 77 29.04 -6.73 17.00
N ILE A 78 28.68 -7.63 16.09
CA ILE A 78 29.15 -9.03 16.06
C ILE A 78 30.22 -9.18 14.98
#